data_AF-A0A381ID18-F1
#
_entry.id   AF-A0A381ID18-F1
#
_cell.length_a   1.000
_cell.length_b   1.000
_cell.length_c   1.000
_cell.angle_alpha   90.00
_cell.angle_beta   90.00
_cell.angle_gamma   90.00
#
_symmetry.space_group_name_H-M   'P 1'
#
loop_
_entity.id
_entity.type
_entity.pdbx_description
1 polymer ?
#
loop_
_entity_poly.entity_id
_entity_poly.type
_entity_poly.pdbx_seq_one_letter_code
_entity_poly.pdbx_strand_id
1 'polypeptide(L)' 'MDYNDLLKSARENFNGTCKVCKICNGLACAGDVPGMGGKGSGSSFIEIEKV' A
#
# COMPACT_ATOMS: atom_id res chain seq x y z
N MET A 1 1.86 -23.79 -0.50
CA MET A 1 1.44 -22.39 -0.46
C MET A 1 1.50 -21.88 -1.89
N ASP A 2 0.35 -21.53 -2.46
CA ASP A 2 0.28 -20.95 -3.79
C ASP A 2 0.32 -19.41 -3.73
N TYR A 3 0.27 -18.75 -4.89
CA TYR A 3 0.30 -17.30 -4.96
C TYR A 3 -0.90 -16.62 -4.27
N ASN A 4 -2.08 -17.25 -4.28
CA ASN A 4 -3.26 -16.71 -3.64
C ASN A 4 -3.15 -16.81 -2.11
N ASP A 5 -2.58 -17.90 -1.60
CA ASP A 5 -2.29 -18.06 -0.16
C ASP A 5 -1.33 -16.96 0.34
N LEU A 6 -0.29 -16.64 -0.44
CA LEU A 6 0.64 -15.56 -0.13
C LEU A 6 -0.06 -14.19 -0.07
N LEU A 7 -0.90 -13.89 -1.06
CA LEU A 7 -1.65 -12.64 -1.08
C LEU A 7 -2.66 -12.54 0.07
N LYS A 8 -3.27 -13.66 0.47
CA LYS A 8 -4.19 -13.71 1.61
C LYS A 8 -3.44 -13.41 2.91
N SER A 9 -2.34 -14.11 3.17
CA SER A 9 -1.53 -13.90 4.37
C SER A 9 -0.98 -12.46 4.44
N ALA A 10 -0.56 -11.89 3.30
CA ALA A 10 -0.14 -10.49 3.24
C ALA A 10 -1.26 -9.53 3.68
N ARG A 11 -2.50 -9.71 3.19
CA ARG A 11 -3.63 -8.84 3.56
C ARG A 11 -3.95 -8.92 5.05
N GLU A 12 -3.89 -10.13 5.63
CA GLU A 12 -4.07 -10.34 7.06
C GLU A 12 -2.97 -9.65 7.87
N ASN A 13 -1.71 -9.83 7.49
CA ASN A 13 -0.56 -9.24 8.19
C ASN A 13 -0.53 -7.70 8.10
N PHE A 14 -0.95 -7.13 6.98
CA PHE A 14 -1.01 -5.67 6.82
C PHE A 14 -2.24 -5.04 7.47
N ASN A 15 -3.20 -5.84 7.95
CA ASN A 15 -4.36 -5.39 8.73
C ASN A 15 -5.07 -4.15 8.13
N GLY A 16 -5.28 -4.14 6.81
CA GLY A 16 -5.96 -3.06 6.09
C GLY A 16 -5.12 -1.83 5.75
N THR A 17 -3.90 -1.68 6.30
CA THR A 17 -3.00 -0.54 5.99
C THR A 17 -2.43 -0.62 4.57
N CYS A 18 -2.22 -1.83 4.04
CA CYS A 18 -1.81 -2.07 2.65
C CYS A 18 -2.88 -2.87 1.90
N LYS A 19 -3.16 -2.49 0.65
CA LYS A 19 -4.15 -3.16 -0.20
C LYS A 19 -3.60 -4.38 -0.95
N VAL A 20 -2.29 -4.63 -0.86
CA VAL A 20 -1.60 -5.75 -1.55
C VAL A 20 -1.89 -5.71 -3.06
N CYS A 21 -1.62 -4.56 -3.66
CA CYS A 21 -1.78 -4.34 -5.10
C CYS A 21 -0.78 -5.19 -5.89
N LYS A 22 -1.12 -5.54 -7.13
CA LYS A 22 -0.18 -6.22 -8.05
C LYS A 22 1.01 -5.32 -8.40
N ILE A 23 0.79 -4.01 -8.46
CA ILE A 23 1.80 -2.97 -8.67
C ILE A 23 1.52 -1.88 -7.65
N CYS A 24 2.55 -1.43 -6.93
CA CYS A 24 2.45 -0.38 -5.92
C CYS A 24 2.75 0.99 -6.54
N ASN A 25 1.86 1.97 -6.33
CA ASN A 25 2.10 3.38 -6.66
C ASN A 25 1.68 4.33 -5.51
N GLY A 26 1.34 3.78 -4.34
CA GLY A 26 0.95 4.54 -3.15
C GLY A 26 -0.41 5.25 -3.19
N LEU A 27 -1.04 5.41 -4.36
CA LEU A 27 -2.26 6.22 -4.51
C LEU A 27 -3.46 5.70 -3.70
N ALA A 28 -3.65 4.38 -3.65
CA ALA A 28 -4.81 3.75 -3.03
C ALA A 28 -4.75 3.67 -1.49
N CYS A 29 -3.60 3.95 -0.88
CA CYS A 29 -3.41 3.88 0.57
C CYS A 29 -2.58 5.04 1.14
N ALA A 30 -2.34 6.09 0.36
CA ALA A 30 -1.91 7.37 0.87
C ALA A 30 -2.98 7.91 1.85
N GLY A 31 -2.55 8.33 3.03
CA GLY A 31 -3.42 8.66 4.17
C GLY A 31 -3.61 7.51 5.16
N ASP A 32 -3.58 6.26 4.69
CA ASP A 32 -3.90 5.08 5.51
C ASP A 32 -2.65 4.39 6.09
N VAL A 33 -1.53 4.40 5.35
CA VAL A 33 -0.29 3.75 5.78
C VAL A 33 0.40 4.60 6.86
N PRO A 34 0.68 4.08 8.07
CA PRO A 34 1.33 4.86 9.13
C PRO A 34 2.68 5.47 8.72
N GLY A 35 3.04 6.60 9.33
CA GLY A 35 4.30 7.28 9.05
C GLY A 35 4.21 8.14 7.78
N MET A 36 5.13 7.94 6.83
CA MET A 36 5.20 8.77 5.62
C MET A 36 3.96 8.66 4.72
N GLY A 37 3.22 7.55 4.82
CA GLY A 37 1.97 7.35 4.08
C GLY A 37 0.81 8.18 4.60
N GLY A 38 0.71 8.37 5.91
CA GLY A 38 -0.42 9.02 6.58
C GLY A 38 -0.12 10.40 7.13
N LYS A 39 1.14 10.85 7.09
CA LYS A 39 1.52 12.19 7.58
C LYS A 39 1.16 13.25 6.55
N GLY A 40 0.41 14.26 6.98
CA GLY A 40 0.02 15.39 6.13
C GLY A 40 -0.88 14.94 4.99
N SER A 41 -0.51 15.28 3.75
CA SER A 41 -1.23 14.88 2.54
C SER A 41 -0.94 13.46 2.06
N GLY A 42 0.05 12.75 2.65
CA GLY A 42 0.52 11.45 2.16
C GLY A 42 1.21 11.50 0.79
N SER A 43 1.46 12.69 0.24
CA SER A 43 1.97 12.85 -1.14
C SER A 43 3.38 12.30 -1.34
N SER A 44 4.21 12.23 -0.30
CA SER A 44 5.55 11.61 -0.38
C SER A 44 5.51 10.09 -0.56
N PHE A 45 4.36 9.47 -0.33
CA PHE A 45 4.17 8.03 -0.48
C PHE A 45 3.66 7.65 -1.88
N ILE A 46 3.20 8.64 -2.65
CA ILE A 46 2.67 8.43 -4.01
C ILE A 46 3.83 8.53 -5.00
N GLU A 47 4.01 7.49 -5.81
CA GLU A 47 4.89 7.57 -6.96
C GLU A 47 4.12 8.25 -8.11
N ILE A 48 4.49 9.49 -8.39
CA ILE A 48 4.02 10.21 -9.57
C ILE A 48 4.98 9.80 -10.69
N GLU A 49 4.53 9.01 -11.67
CA GLU A 49 5.29 8.83 -12.92
C GLU A 49 5.57 10.23 -13.47
N LYS A 50 6.83 10.67 -13.37
CA LYS A 50 7.28 11.92 -13.98
C LYS A 50 7.26 11.69 -15.48
N VAL A 51 6.21 12.19 -16.12
CA VAL A 51 6.18 12.44 -17.58
C VAL A 51 7.29 13.42 -17.93
#